data_AF-A0A1H9V4N6-F1
#
_entry.id   AF-A0A1H9V4N6-F1
#
_cell.length_a   1.000
_cell.length_b   1.000
_cell.length_c   1.000
_cell.angle_alpha   90.00
_cell.angle_beta   90.00
_cell.angle_gamma   90.00
#
_symmetry.space_group_name_H-M   'P 1'
#
loop_
_entity.id
_entity.type
_entity.pdbx_description
1 polymer ?
#
loop_
_entity_poly.entity_id
_entity_poly.type
_entity_poly.pdbx_seq_one_letter_code
_entity_poly.pdbx_strand_id
1 'polypeptide(L)' 'MFTFLQPGFLYLYFPEDKTEYIPVVLEFLVLLVICIFVFRWFKKKSAKDAEKAKVLEDKIMKMRREELEKQSPQ' A
#
# COMPACT_ATOMS: atom_id res chain seq x y z
N MET A 1 -30.30 12.55 12.38
CA MET A 1 -29.31 11.45 12.44
C MET A 1 -28.74 11.30 11.04
N PHE A 2 -27.49 11.75 10.81
CA PHE A 2 -26.80 12.00 9.51
C PHE A 2 -26.68 13.47 9.08
N THR A 3 -26.07 14.29 9.95
CA THR A 3 -25.45 15.59 9.59
C THR A 3 -24.12 15.45 8.84
N PHE A 4 -23.69 14.23 8.51
CA PHE A 4 -22.40 13.91 7.89
C PHE A 4 -22.35 14.12 6.36
N LEU A 5 -23.48 14.51 5.75
CA LEU A 5 -23.63 14.73 4.30
C LEU A 5 -23.70 16.21 3.91
N GLN A 6 -23.25 17.11 4.79
CA GLN A 6 -23.15 18.53 4.47
C GLN A 6 -21.87 18.77 3.64
N PRO A 7 -21.95 19.26 2.39
CA PRO A 7 -20.78 19.66 1.60
C PRO A 7 -20.21 20.98 2.15
N GLY A 8 -19.79 21.01 3.41
CA GLY A 8 -19.09 22.14 4.02
C GLY A 8 -17.63 22.26 3.55
N PHE A 9 -17.10 21.23 2.89
CA PHE A 9 -15.72 21.16 2.40
C PHE A 9 -15.41 22.18 1.29
N LEU A 10 -16.42 22.74 0.61
CA LEU A 10 -16.19 23.64 -0.53
C LEU A 10 -15.89 25.09 -0.14
N TYR A 11 -15.85 25.43 1.14
CA TYR A 11 -15.35 26.73 1.59
C TYR A 11 -13.87 26.60 1.94
N LEU A 12 -13.01 27.16 1.10
CA LEU A 12 -11.61 27.34 1.41
C LEU A 12 -11.50 28.39 2.53
N TYR A 13 -11.56 27.91 3.77
CA TYR A 13 -11.44 28.76 4.95
C TYR A 13 -9.98 29.20 5.10
N PHE A 14 -9.77 30.50 4.95
CA PHE A 14 -8.48 31.14 5.22
C PHE A 14 -8.61 31.96 6.50
N PRO A 15 -8.08 31.49 7.64
CA PRO A 15 -8.03 32.29 8.85
C PRO A 15 -7.21 33.57 8.62
N GLU A 16 -7.69 34.67 9.19
CA GLU A 16 -6.99 35.95 9.23
C GLU A 16 -5.73 35.83 10.12
N ASP A 17 -5.81 35.08 11.22
CA ASP A 17 -4.67 34.74 12.07
C ASP A 17 -3.99 33.44 11.61
N LYS A 18 -2.69 33.53 11.31
CA LYS A 18 -1.90 32.37 10.84
C LYS A 18 -1.73 31.27 11.89
N THR A 19 -1.92 31.60 13.16
CA THR A 19 -1.84 30.66 14.28
C THR A 19 -2.90 29.56 14.18
N GLU A 20 -4.05 29.85 13.57
CA GLU A 20 -5.13 28.86 13.38
C GLU A 20 -4.76 27.74 12.39
N TYR A 21 -3.69 27.89 11.59
CA TYR A 21 -3.18 26.81 10.72
C TYR A 21 -2.32 25.77 11.45
N ILE A 22 -1.76 26.12 12.62
CA ILE A 22 -0.88 25.23 13.40
C ILE A 22 -1.51 23.84 13.65
N PRO A 23 -2.77 23.72 14.12
CA PRO A 23 -3.40 22.42 14.31
C PRO A 23 -3.51 21.62 13.00
N VAL A 24 -3.87 22.27 11.88
CA VAL A 24 -4.00 21.62 10.57
C VAL A 24 -2.66 21.08 10.08
N VAL A 25 -1.59 21.86 10.23
CA VAL A 25 -0.24 21.44 9.85
C VAL A 25 0.22 20.26 10.72
N LEU A 26 -0.09 20.28 12.03
CA LEU A 26 0.26 19.18 12.93
C LEU A 26 -0.47 17.88 12.54
N GLU A 27 -1.78 17.94 12.28
CA GLU A 27 -2.57 16.81 11.80
C GLU A 27 -2.02 16.25 10.48
N PHE A 28 -1.70 17.14 9.54
CA PHE A 28 -1.11 16.77 8.26
C PHE A 28 0.26 16.10 8.42
N LEU A 29 1.10 16.60 9.33
CA LEU A 29 2.40 16.00 9.64
C LEU A 29 2.24 14.60 10.23
N VAL A 30 1.31 14.40 11.17
CA VAL A 30 1.02 13.07 11.74
C VAL A 30 0.56 12.11 10.64
N LEU A 31 -0.35 12.55 9.76
CA LEU A 31 -0.82 11.74 8.64
C LEU A 31 0.32 11.39 7.68
N LEU A 32 1.15 12.36 7.30
CA LEU A 32 2.31 12.14 6.44
C LEU A 32 3.27 11.12 7.03
N VAL A 33 3.58 11.22 8.32
CA VAL A 33 4.45 10.26 9.02
C VAL A 33 3.86 8.85 8.93
N ILE A 34 2.56 8.69 9.20
CA ILE A 34 1.87 7.40 9.08
C ILE A 34 1.95 6.87 7.64
N CYS A 35 1.66 7.70 6.63
CA CYS A 35 1.74 7.31 5.23
C CYS A 35 3.14 6.82 4.85
N ILE A 36 4.19 7.51 5.29
CA ILE A 36 5.59 7.10 5.06
C ILE A 36 5.86 5.75 5.72
N PHE A 37 5.44 5.55 6.97
CA PHE A 37 5.62 4.27 7.67
C PHE A 37 4.90 3.12 6.96
N VAL A 38 3.63 3.30 6.59
CA VAL A 38 2.84 2.30 5.86
C VAL A 38 3.50 1.98 4.52
N PHE A 39 3.90 3.00 3.76
CA PHE A 39 4.53 2.80 2.46
C PHE A 39 5.84 2.01 2.58
N ARG A 40 6.68 2.34 3.57
CA ARG A 40 7.93 1.61 3.84
C ARG A 40 7.67 0.16 4.25
N TRP A 41 6.67 -0.07 5.10
CA TRP A 41 6.28 -1.42 5.51
C TRP A 41 5.77 -2.24 4.34
N PHE A 42 4.87 -1.66 3.53
CA PHE A 42 4.31 -2.31 2.36
C PHE A 42 5.38 -2.68 1.33
N LYS A 43 6.33 -1.78 1.04
CA LYS A 43 7.45 -2.06 0.14
C LYS A 43 8.30 -3.25 0.62
N LYS A 44 8.62 -3.32 1.91
CA LYS A 44 9.37 -4.45 2.48
C LYS A 44 8.59 -5.76 2.41
N LYS A 45 7.28 -5.70 2.65
CA LYS A 45 6.39 -6.85 2.60
C LYS A 45 6.26 -7.39 1.17
N SER A 46 6.04 -6.49 0.20
CA SER A 46 5.96 -6.81 -1.22
C SER A 46 7.21 -7.52 -1.75
N ALA A 47 8.41 -7.05 -1.39
CA ALA A 47 9.65 -7.72 -1.81
C ALA A 47 9.74 -9.18 -1.32
N LYS A 48 9.34 -9.43 -0.07
CA LYS A 48 9.32 -10.79 0.49
C LYS A 48 8.28 -11.69 -0.17
N ASP A 49 7.12 -11.12 -0.48
CA ASP A 49 6.04 -11.87 -1.11
C ASP A 49 6.37 -12.20 -2.58
N ALA A 50 7.05 -11.29 -3.28
CA ALA A 50 7.56 -11.54 -4.64
C ALA A 50 8.63 -12.65 -4.67
N GLU A 51 9.55 -12.68 -3.71
CA GLU A 51 10.54 -13.76 -3.59
C GLU A 51 9.87 -15.13 -3.36
N LYS A 52 8.88 -15.19 -2.47
CA LYS A 52 8.10 -16.42 -2.22
C LYS A 52 7.34 -16.88 -3.46
N ALA A 53 6.74 -15.95 -4.21
CA ALA A 53 6.05 -16.25 -5.46
C ALA A 53 7.01 -16.86 -6.48
N LYS A 54 8.20 -16.26 -6.66
CA LYS A 54 9.23 -16.79 -7.56
C LYS A 54 9.66 -18.22 -7.20
N VAL A 55 9.89 -18.50 -5.91
CA VAL A 55 10.24 -19.85 -5.45
C VAL A 55 9.11 -20.85 -5.75
N LEU A 56 7.85 -20.43 -5.63
CA LEU A 56 6.71 -21.28 -5.96
C LEU A 56 6.62 -21.55 -7.46
N GLU A 57 6.79 -20.52 -8.30
CA GLU A 57 6.83 -20.63 -9.76
C GLU A 57 7.94 -21.58 -10.22
N ASP A 58 9.15 -21.44 -9.68
CA ASP A 58 10.29 -22.31 -10.01
C ASP A 58 10.01 -23.78 -9.66
N LYS A 59 9.35 -24.05 -8.53
CA LYS A 59 8.94 -25.41 -8.14
C LYS A 59 7.92 -26.00 -9.10
N ILE A 60 6.90 -25.22 -9.47
CA ILE A 60 5.86 -25.66 -10.42
C ILE A 60 6.49 -25.96 -11.79
N MET A 61 7.41 -25.11 -12.26
CA MET A 61 8.10 -25.32 -13.53
C MET A 61 8.99 -26.55 -13.52
N LYS A 62 9.69 -26.84 -12.40
CA LYS A 62 10.47 -28.08 -12.24
C LYS A 62 9.58 -29.31 -12.28
N MET A 63 8.50 -29.33 -11.50
CA MET A 63 7.55 -30.45 -11.50
C MET A 63 6.97 -30.70 -12.89
N ARG A 64 6.56 -29.64 -13.60
CA ARG A 64 6.06 -29.75 -14.99
C ARG A 64 7.11 -30.29 -15.95
N ARG A 65 8.37 -29.85 -15.84
CA ARG A 65 9.46 -30.36 -16.69
C ARG A 65 9.68 -31.85 -16.45
N GLU A 66 9.73 -32.28 -15.20
CA GLU A 66 9.87 -33.70 -14.83
C GLU A 66 8.70 -34.55 -15.33
N GLU A 67 7.47 -34.02 -15.30
CA GLU A 67 6.28 -34.69 -15.86
C GLU A 67 6.38 -34.86 -17.39
N LEU A 68 6.83 -33.82 -18.10
CA LEU A 68 7.03 -33.87 -19.55
C LEU A 68 8.16 -34.83 -19.96
N GLU A 69 9.25 -34.88 -19.19
CA GLU A 69 10.34 -35.84 -19.39
C GLU A 69 9.88 -37.29 -19.13
N LYS A 70 8.98 -37.51 -18.17
CA LYS A 70 8.37 -38.84 -17.93
C LYS A 70 7.33 -39.23 -18.98
N GLN A 71 6.65 -38.27 -19.60
CA GLN A 71 5.67 -38.50 -20.68
C GLN A 71 6.30 -38.63 -22.07
N SER A 72 7.62 -38.45 -22.20
CA SER A 72 8.38 -38.75 -23.41
C SER A 72 9.22 -40.03 -23.23
N PRO A 73 8.61 -41.22 -23.10
CA PRO A 73 9.35 -42.46 -23.32
C PRO A 73 9.74 -42.51 -24.81
N GLN A 74 11.04 -42.67 -25.06
CA GLN A 74 11.56 -43.12 -26.35
C GLN A 74 10.95 -44.46 -26.74
#